data_AF-A0A934XXM0-F1
#
_entry.id   AF-A0A934XXM0-F1
#
_cell.length_a   1.000
_cell.length_b   1.000
_cell.length_c   1.000
_cell.angle_alpha   90.00
_cell.angle_beta   90.00
_cell.angle_gamma   90.00
#
_symmetry.space_group_name_H-M   'P 1'
#
loop_
_entity.id
_entity.type
_entity.pdbx_description
1 polymer ?
#
loop_
_entity_poly.entity_id
_entity_poly.type
_entity_poly.pdbx_seq_one_letter_code
_entity_poly.pdbx_strand_id
1 'polypeptide(L)'
;MPQHSKSRPGRYRIFVLSLWEAASSVPGGPADRRISLEDPQTGRRTGFTSLDQLSAHLTAWMKGGEPTEQHIERELSDNIEQ
;
A
#
# COMPACT_ATOMS: atom_id res chain seq x y z
N MET A 1 -37.88 13.33 -25.32
CA MET A 1 -37.16 12.11 -24.87
C MET A 1 -36.05 12.55 -23.91
N PRO A 2 -36.20 12.40 -22.58
CA PRO A 2 -35.13 12.72 -21.65
C PRO A 2 -34.04 11.66 -21.80
N GLN A 3 -32.83 12.09 -22.13
CA GLN A 3 -31.71 11.19 -22.31
C GLN A 3 -31.20 10.78 -20.93
N HIS A 4 -31.32 9.48 -20.61
CA HIS A 4 -30.67 8.91 -19.42
C HIS A 4 -29.16 9.18 -19.51
N SER A 5 -28.66 10.02 -18.62
CA SER A 5 -27.24 10.13 -18.36
C SER A 5 -26.75 8.76 -17.90
N LYS A 6 -26.04 8.05 -18.78
CA LYS A 6 -25.34 6.81 -18.43
C LYS A 6 -24.40 7.14 -17.28
N SER A 7 -24.79 6.78 -16.06
CA SER A 7 -23.89 6.74 -14.90
C SER A 7 -22.67 5.92 -15.33
N ARG A 8 -21.49 6.57 -15.35
CA ARG A 8 -20.24 5.86 -15.65
C ARG A 8 -20.13 4.71 -14.66
N PRO A 9 -19.86 3.47 -15.11
CA PRO A 9 -19.72 2.35 -14.19
C PRO A 9 -18.68 2.72 -13.13
N GLY A 10 -19.02 2.51 -11.86
CA GLY A 10 -18.12 2.77 -10.74
C GLY A 10 -16.79 2.09 -11.02
N ARG A 11 -15.70 2.88 -11.04
CA ARG A 11 -14.37 2.34 -11.26
C ARG A 11 -13.96 1.55 -10.02
N TYR A 12 -14.09 0.23 -10.07
CA TYR A 12 -13.50 -0.63 -9.07
C TYR A 12 -11.98 -0.50 -9.13
N ARG A 13 -11.37 -0.36 -7.96
CA ARG A 13 -9.93 -0.30 -7.76
C ARG A 13 -9.58 -1.41 -6.79
N ILE A 14 -8.59 -2.20 -7.18
CA ILE A 14 -8.17 -3.42 -6.49
C ILE A 14 -6.77 -3.15 -5.96
N PHE A 15 -6.48 -3.64 -4.77
CA PHE A 15 -5.13 -3.63 -4.21
C PHE A 15 -4.79 -5.03 -3.70
N VAL A 16 -3.51 -5.38 -3.77
CA VAL A 16 -2.97 -6.58 -3.13
C VAL A 16 -2.33 -6.16 -1.80
N LEU A 17 -2.84 -6.71 -0.71
CA LEU A 17 -2.30 -6.48 0.64
C LEU A 17 -1.40 -7.65 1.03
N SER A 18 -0.17 -7.35 1.40
CA SER A 18 0.80 -8.31 1.95
C SER A 18 1.11 -7.97 3.40
N LEU A 19 1.12 -8.97 4.27
CA LEU A 19 1.46 -8.87 5.69
C LEU A 19 2.46 -9.97 6.03
N TRP A 20 3.59 -9.61 6.61
CA TRP A 20 4.59 -10.58 7.07
C TRP A 20 5.29 -10.10 8.33
N GLU A 21 5.85 -11.04 9.08
CA GLU A 21 6.73 -10.74 10.20
C GLU A 21 8.14 -10.52 9.66
N ALA A 22 8.72 -9.38 9.98
CA ALA A 22 10.13 -9.09 9.79
C ALA A 22 10.88 -9.47 11.07
N ALA A 23 12.15 -9.83 10.89
CA ALA A 23 13.05 -10.04 12.01
C ALA A 23 13.03 -8.81 12.92
N SER A 24 12.91 -9.04 14.23
CA SER A 24 12.97 -7.96 15.20
C SER A 24 14.33 -7.28 15.07
N SER A 25 14.33 -5.96 15.02
CA SER A 25 15.56 -5.17 15.06
C SER A 25 16.27 -5.27 16.42
N VAL A 26 15.60 -5.84 17.44
CA VAL A 26 16.10 -6.03 18.80
C VAL A 26 16.22 -7.53 19.10
N PRO A 27 17.39 -8.03 19.55
CA PRO A 27 17.51 -9.41 20.02
C PRO A 27 16.53 -9.72 21.16
N GLY A 28 15.63 -10.67 20.94
CA GLY A 28 14.58 -11.04 21.91
C GLY A 28 13.39 -10.10 21.97
N GLY A 29 13.32 -9.09 21.08
CA GLY A 29 12.17 -8.20 20.94
C GLY A 29 11.00 -8.86 20.19
N PRO A 30 9.80 -8.25 20.25
CA PRO A 30 8.67 -8.69 19.43
C PRO A 30 9.00 -8.57 17.94
N ALA A 31 8.46 -9.47 17.12
CA ALA A 31 8.62 -9.41 15.68
C ALA A 31 7.99 -8.14 15.11
N ASP A 32 8.70 -7.46 14.20
CA ASP A 32 8.20 -6.27 13.54
C ASP A 32 7.23 -6.70 12.44
N ARG A 33 5.96 -6.28 12.50
CA ARG A 33 5.01 -6.57 11.42
C ARG A 33 5.19 -5.57 10.29
N ARG A 34 5.42 -6.09 9.08
CA ARG A 34 5.50 -5.30 7.85
C ARG A 34 4.25 -5.48 7.04
N ILE A 35 3.74 -4.36 6.53
CA ILE A 35 2.53 -4.30 5.71
C ILE A 35 2.94 -3.69 4.37
N SER A 36 2.43 -4.21 3.27
CA SER A 36 2.61 -3.63 1.95
C SER A 36 1.33 -3.66 1.16
N LEU A 37 1.05 -2.56 0.46
CA LEU A 37 -0.08 -2.42 -0.45
C LEU A 37 0.45 -2.25 -1.87
N GLU A 38 -0.01 -3.08 -2.79
CA GLU A 38 0.35 -3.02 -4.20
C GLU A 38 -0.87 -2.72 -5.05
N ASP A 39 -0.71 -1.78 -5.99
CA ASP A 39 -1.68 -1.47 -7.02
C ASP A 39 -1.33 -2.26 -8.30
N PRO A 40 -2.10 -3.30 -8.67
CA PRO A 40 -1.82 -4.12 -9.84
C PRO A 40 -2.03 -3.35 -11.16
N GLN A 41 -2.72 -2.21 -11.16
CA GLN A 41 -2.91 -1.40 -12.36
C GLN A 41 -1.67 -0.58 -12.71
N THR A 42 -0.91 -0.15 -11.70
CA THR A 42 0.28 0.69 -11.86
C THR A 42 1.58 -0.02 -11.52
N GLY A 43 1.51 -1.19 -10.88
CA GLY A 43 2.66 -1.89 -10.32
C GLY A 43 3.27 -1.20 -9.09
N ARG A 44 2.66 -0.11 -8.60
CA ARG A 44 3.20 0.63 -7.46
C ARG A 44 3.00 -0.15 -6.17
N ARG A 45 4.06 -0.23 -5.37
CA ARG A 45 4.07 -0.86 -4.07
C ARG A 45 4.42 0.15 -2.98
N THR A 46 3.62 0.20 -1.93
CA THR A 46 3.81 1.08 -0.78
C THR A 46 3.93 0.25 0.49
N GLY A 47 5.02 0.41 1.22
CA GLY A 47 5.25 -0.25 2.51
C GLY A 47 4.75 0.58 3.69
N PHE A 48 4.31 -0.10 4.75
CA PHE A 48 3.84 0.50 6.00
C PHE A 48 4.39 -0.28 7.20
N THR A 49 4.70 0.43 8.28
CA THR A 49 5.17 -0.17 9.54
C THR A 49 4.05 -0.36 10.56
N SER A 50 2.85 0.16 10.29
CA SER A 50 1.69 -0.02 11.15
C SER A 50 0.38 -0.01 10.36
N LEU A 51 -0.67 -0.57 10.96
CA LEU A 51 -2.02 -0.56 10.39
C LEU A 51 -2.57 0.87 10.30
N ASP A 52 -2.21 1.75 11.23
CA ASP A 52 -2.63 3.15 11.24
C ASP A 52 -2.10 3.90 10.02
N GLN A 53 -0.84 3.66 9.63
CA GLN A 53 -0.27 4.26 8.42
C GLN A 53 -1.00 3.78 7.15
N LEU A 54 -1.31 2.48 7.05
CA LEU A 54 -2.10 1.93 5.95
C LEU A 54 -3.50 2.57 5.89
N SER A 55 -4.17 2.66 7.04
CA SER A 55 -5.52 3.22 7.14
C SER A 55 -5.55 4.70 6.73
N ALA A 56 -4.58 5.49 7.20
CA ALA A 56 -4.42 6.89 6.83
C ALA A 56 -4.20 7.05 5.31
N HIS A 57 -3.35 6.20 4.73
CA HIS A 57 -3.09 6.18 3.29
C HIS A 57 -4.36 5.88 2.47
N LEU A 58 -5.09 4.81 2.81
CA LEU A 58 -6.34 4.45 2.14
C LEU A 58 -7.41 5.54 2.30
N THR A 59 -7.49 6.16 3.48
CA THR A 59 -8.43 7.25 3.75
C THR A 59 -8.12 8.48 2.90
N ALA A 60 -6.85 8.87 2.78
CA ALA A 60 -6.43 9.97 1.92
C ALA A 60 -6.75 9.68 0.45
N TRP A 61 -6.45 8.46 0.01
CA TRP A 61 -6.73 8.00 -1.34
C TRP A 61 -8.23 8.01 -1.68
N MET A 62 -9.09 7.54 -0.77
CA MET A 62 -10.55 7.55 -0.95
C MET A 62 -11.13 8.96 -1.04
N LYS A 63 -10.47 9.96 -0.43
CA LYS A 63 -10.86 11.37 -0.51
C LYS A 63 -10.43 12.05 -1.83
N GLY A 64 -9.81 11.31 -2.75
CA GLY A 64 -9.35 11.83 -4.04
C GLY A 64 -7.99 12.51 -3.99
N GLY A 65 -7.29 12.45 -2.86
CA GLY A 65 -5.87 12.78 -2.81
C GLY A 65 -5.07 11.58 -3.30
N GLU A 66 -4.35 11.70 -4.42
CA GLU A 66 -3.24 10.78 -4.66
C GLU A 66 -2.32 10.89 -3.43
N PRO A 67 -2.11 9.80 -2.67
CA PRO A 67 -1.31 9.86 -1.47
C PRO A 67 0.10 10.31 -1.87
N THR A 68 0.48 11.46 -1.35
CA THR A 68 1.75 12.12 -1.66
C THR A 68 2.89 11.17 -1.39
N GLU A 69 3.78 11.09 -2.38
CA GLU A 69 5.02 10.33 -2.38
C GLU A 69 5.78 10.52 -1.05
N GLN A 70 5.64 9.55 -0.15
CA GLN A 70 6.61 9.37 0.93
C GLN A 70 7.47 8.17 0.56
N HIS A 71 8.48 8.52 -0.21
CA HIS A 71 9.75 7.84 -0.47
C HIS A 71 10.14 6.87 0.66
N ILE A 72 9.95 5.58 0.42
CA ILE A 72 10.81 4.52 0.98
C ILE A 72 11.08 3.54 -0.18
N GLU A 73 11.77 4.05 -1.20
CA GLU A 73 12.58 3.18 -2.04
C GLU A 73 13.90 2.93 -1.31
N ARG A 74 14.42 1.71 -1.47
CA ARG A 74 15.71 1.20 -0.99
C ARG A 74 15.68 0.54 0.39
N GLU A 75 15.39 -0.76 0.39
CA GLU A 75 16.00 -1.80 1.26
C GLU A 75 15.57 -3.21 0.76
N LEU A 76 15.54 -3.45 -0.58
CA LEU A 76 15.21 -4.79 -1.13
C LEU A 76 16.15 -5.24 -2.26
N SER A 77 17.30 -4.58 -2.45
CA SER A 77 18.27 -4.96 -3.49
C SER A 77 19.59 -5.56 -2.98
N ASP A 78 19.85 -5.60 -1.66
CA ASP A 78 21.13 -6.09 -1.12
C ASP A 78 21.04 -7.46 -0.44
N ASN A 79 20.19 -8.39 -0.93
CA ASN A 79 20.18 -9.74 -0.36
C ASN A 79 19.99 -10.89 -1.36
N ILE A 80 20.38 -10.67 -2.62
CA ILE A 80 20.58 -11.76 -3.59
C ILE A 80 22.01 -11.65 -4.10
N GLU A 81 22.94 -12.15 -3.28
CA GLU A 81 24.23 -12.76 -3.62
C GLU A 81 25.17 -12.60 -2.42
N GLN A 82 25.11 -13.54 -1.47
CA GLN A 82 26.29 -14.17 -0.83
C GLN A 82 25.94 -15.59 -0.40
#